data_AF-A0AAD4LJJ7-F1
#
_entry.id   AF-A0AAD4LJJ7-F1
#
_cell.length_a   1.000
_cell.length_b   1.000
_cell.length_c   1.000
_cell.angle_alpha   90.00
_cell.angle_beta   90.00
_cell.angle_gamma   90.00
#
_symmetry.space_group_name_H-M   'P 1'
#
loop_
_entity.id
_entity.type
_entity.pdbx_description
1 polymer ?
#
loop_
_entity_poly.entity_id
_entity_poly.type
_entity_poly.pdbx_seq_one_letter_code
_entity_poly.pdbx_strand_id
1 'polypeptide(L)'
;MQETYELNVRDVLSVFEEQLASKEFDGEFEYTPYEEYNEKGSRVYSNLMSGIWAFREADTISQDKKTHGAMFVPIIAGSDKTTVSVATGHQEYHPVYASLGNITNTAQRGHGNGVVPIAFLPIPKSTF
;
A
#
# COMPACT_ATOMS: atom_id res chain seq x y z
N MET A 1 27.29 18.49 11.75
CA MET A 1 27.07 17.75 13.00
C MET A 1 26.30 16.49 12.62
N GLN A 2 26.69 15.31 13.12
CA GLN A 2 25.90 14.08 12.90
C GLN A 2 24.86 13.99 14.02
N GLU A 3 23.60 13.79 13.65
CA GLU A 3 22.50 13.58 14.59
C GLU A 3 21.99 12.15 14.47
N THR A 4 21.68 11.54 15.61
CA THR A 4 21.11 10.20 15.68
C THR A 4 19.60 10.33 15.82
N TYR A 5 18.87 9.61 14.98
CA TYR A 5 17.42 9.57 15.00
C TYR A 5 16.93 8.15 15.26
N GLU A 6 15.81 8.05 15.97
CA GLU A 6 15.11 6.79 16.15
C GLU A 6 14.22 6.53 14.92
N LEU A 7 14.42 5.37 14.28
CA LEU A 7 13.59 4.90 13.17
C LEU A 7 12.67 3.80 13.68
N ASN A 8 11.38 4.09 13.71
CA ASN A 8 10.35 3.12 14.08
C ASN A 8 9.80 2.46 12.82
N VAL A 9 9.92 1.13 12.72
CA VAL A 9 9.46 0.33 11.57
C VAL A 9 8.76 -0.95 12.04
N ARG A 10 7.79 -1.42 11.26
CA ARG A 10 7.18 -2.75 11.37
C ARG A 10 7.83 -3.70 10.37
N ASP A 11 7.74 -5.00 10.64
CA ASP A 11 7.96 -5.99 9.59
C ASP A 11 6.80 -5.91 8.59
N VAL A 12 7.12 -5.34 7.43
CA VAL A 12 6.17 -5.07 6.35
C VAL A 12 5.58 -6.37 5.78
N LEU A 13 6.37 -7.44 5.71
CA LEU A 13 5.89 -8.72 5.21
C LEU A 13 4.82 -9.29 6.15
N SER A 14 5.13 -9.36 7.45
CA SER A 14 4.18 -9.83 8.47
C SER A 14 2.86 -9.04 8.45
N VAL A 15 2.94 -7.71 8.29
CA VAL A 15 1.75 -6.85 8.17
C VAL A 15 0.87 -7.24 6.99
N PHE A 16 1.47 -7.54 5.83
CA PHE A 16 0.71 -7.93 4.65
C PHE A 16 0.20 -9.36 4.70
N GLU A 17 0.94 -10.27 5.32
CA GLU A 17 0.44 -11.63 5.60
C GLU A 17 -0.78 -11.59 6.54
N GLU A 18 -0.76 -10.72 7.56
CA GLU A 18 -1.92 -10.49 8.43
C GLU A 18 -3.11 -9.89 7.67
N GLN A 19 -2.88 -8.91 6.79
CA GLN A 19 -3.94 -8.36 5.93
C GLN A 19 -4.53 -9.43 5.01
N LEU A 20 -3.70 -10.25 4.36
CA LEU A 20 -4.16 -11.35 3.50
C LEU A 20 -4.94 -12.42 4.28
N ALA A 21 -4.57 -12.69 5.53
CA ALA A 21 -5.26 -13.66 6.39
C ALA A 21 -6.53 -13.10 7.05
N SER A 22 -6.80 -11.80 6.93
CA SER A 22 -7.95 -11.16 7.57
C SER A 22 -9.27 -11.57 6.93
N LYS A 23 -10.20 -12.06 7.75
CA LYS A 23 -11.57 -12.36 7.32
C LYS A 23 -12.36 -11.11 6.93
N GLU A 24 -11.93 -9.92 7.35
CA GLU A 24 -12.60 -8.67 7.00
C GLU A 24 -12.44 -8.33 5.51
N PHE A 25 -11.45 -8.91 4.84
CA PHE A 25 -11.24 -8.75 3.40
C PHE A 25 -11.69 -9.96 2.57
N ASP A 26 -12.41 -10.91 3.17
CA ASP A 26 -12.98 -12.02 2.42
C ASP A 26 -13.99 -11.50 1.37
N GLY A 27 -13.74 -11.80 0.11
CA GLY A 27 -14.51 -11.26 -1.03
C GLY A 27 -14.18 -9.83 -1.44
N GLU A 28 -13.20 -9.18 -0.80
CA GLU A 28 -12.80 -7.78 -1.05
C GLU A 28 -11.48 -7.66 -1.83
N PHE A 29 -11.06 -8.73 -2.50
CA PHE A 29 -9.87 -8.75 -3.35
C PHE A 29 -10.22 -8.76 -4.84
N GLU A 30 -9.51 -7.94 -5.60
CA GLU A 30 -9.40 -8.04 -7.04
C GLU A 30 -8.31 -9.07 -7.37
N TYR A 31 -8.71 -10.32 -7.63
CA TYR A 31 -7.79 -11.44 -7.83
C TYR A 31 -6.97 -11.36 -9.12
N THR A 32 -7.46 -10.62 -10.11
CA THR A 32 -6.84 -10.46 -11.43
C THR A 32 -6.94 -9.02 -11.91
N PRO A 33 -5.91 -8.48 -12.60
CA PRO A 33 -6.06 -7.20 -13.28
C PRO A 33 -7.22 -7.23 -14.27
N TYR A 34 -7.93 -6.11 -14.41
CA TYR A 34 -9.14 -6.06 -15.22
C TYR A 34 -9.25 -4.78 -16.05
N GLU A 35 -9.96 -4.87 -17.17
CA GLU A 35 -10.15 -3.75 -18.08
C GLU A 35 -11.59 -3.24 -17.97
N GLU A 36 -11.76 -1.97 -17.62
CA GLU A 36 -13.07 -1.34 -17.54
C GLU A 36 -13.25 -0.33 -18.68
N TYR A 37 -14.41 -0.36 -19.33
CA TYR A 37 -14.74 0.55 -20.44
C TYR A 37 -16.10 1.21 -20.17
N ASN A 38 -16.20 2.51 -20.43
CA ASN A 38 -17.47 3.21 -20.34
C ASN A 38 -18.37 2.93 -21.56
N GLU A 39 -19.61 3.44 -21.55
CA GLU A 39 -20.58 3.27 -22.63
C GLU A 39 -20.08 3.76 -24.00
N LYS A 40 -19.08 4.65 -24.03
CA LYS A 40 -18.46 5.18 -25.26
C LYS A 40 -17.26 4.35 -25.72
N GLY A 41 -16.96 3.23 -25.06
CA GLY A 41 -15.82 2.36 -25.35
C GLY A 41 -14.47 2.94 -24.94
N SER A 42 -14.44 3.98 -24.10
CA SER A 42 -13.19 4.55 -23.59
C SER A 42 -12.77 3.85 -22.29
N ARG A 43 -11.46 3.60 -22.15
CA ARG A 43 -10.88 2.96 -20.96
C ARG A 43 -11.09 3.81 -19.70
N VAL A 44 -11.51 3.16 -18.62
CA VAL A 44 -11.69 3.72 -17.28
C VAL A 44 -10.66 3.11 -16.33
N TYR A 45 -10.12 3.94 -15.44
CA TYR A 45 -9.21 3.53 -14.38
C TYR A 45 -9.83 3.89 -13.03
N SER A 46 -10.12 2.85 -12.24
CA SER A 46 -10.91 2.95 -11.00
C SER A 46 -10.10 2.60 -9.75
N ASN A 47 -9.15 1.67 -9.87
CA ASN A 47 -8.21 1.26 -8.83
C ASN A 47 -6.88 0.77 -9.46
N LEU A 48 -5.93 0.33 -8.64
CA LEU A 48 -4.64 -0.14 -9.13
C LEU A 48 -4.75 -1.31 -10.11
N MET A 49 -5.66 -2.25 -9.84
CA MET A 49 -5.85 -3.47 -10.64
C MET A 49 -6.49 -3.19 -12.01
N SER A 50 -7.17 -2.04 -12.17
CA SER A 50 -7.61 -1.56 -13.49
C SER A 50 -6.49 -0.96 -14.35
N GLY A 51 -5.34 -0.68 -13.75
CA GLY A 51 -4.22 0.03 -14.36
C GLY A 51 -3.37 -0.82 -15.31
N ILE A 52 -2.80 -0.16 -16.32
CA ILE A 52 -1.87 -0.79 -17.29
C ILE A 52 -0.69 -1.46 -16.58
N TRP A 53 -0.20 -0.85 -15.49
CA TRP A 53 0.92 -1.39 -14.73
C TRP A 53 0.60 -2.78 -14.14
N ALA A 54 -0.55 -2.94 -13.49
CA ALA A 54 -0.93 -4.22 -12.90
C ALA A 54 -1.04 -5.35 -13.93
N PHE A 55 -1.55 -5.05 -15.13
CA PHE A 55 -1.54 -6.01 -16.26
C PHE A 55 -0.13 -6.45 -16.66
N ARG A 56 0.79 -5.49 -16.85
CA ARG A 56 2.16 -5.80 -17.27
C ARG A 56 2.89 -6.64 -16.24
N GLU A 57 2.71 -6.36 -14.96
CA GLU A 57 3.31 -7.16 -13.89
C GLU A 57 2.72 -8.56 -13.83
N ALA A 58 1.39 -8.70 -13.91
CA ALA A 58 0.76 -10.02 -13.95
C ALA A 58 1.20 -10.85 -15.17
N ASP A 59 1.28 -10.23 -16.36
CA ASP A 59 1.80 -10.88 -17.58
C ASP A 59 3.26 -11.33 -17.40
N THR A 60 4.08 -10.50 -16.77
CA THR A 60 5.50 -10.81 -16.49
C THR A 60 5.62 -11.98 -15.51
N ILE A 61 4.86 -11.96 -14.41
CA ILE A 61 4.83 -13.02 -13.41
C ILE A 61 4.36 -14.34 -14.04
N SER A 62 3.36 -14.29 -14.93
CA SER A 62 2.79 -15.46 -15.59
C SER A 62 3.76 -16.22 -16.51
N GLN A 63 4.88 -15.61 -16.90
CA GLN A 63 5.91 -16.28 -17.69
C GLN A 63 6.62 -17.40 -16.93
N ASP A 64 6.66 -17.33 -15.59
CA ASP A 64 7.15 -18.42 -14.75
C ASP A 64 6.05 -19.44 -14.50
N LYS A 65 6.28 -20.70 -14.89
CA LYS A 65 5.32 -21.79 -14.64
C LYS A 65 5.09 -22.06 -13.15
N LYS A 66 6.01 -21.69 -12.27
CA LYS A 66 5.88 -21.90 -10.82
C LYS A 66 4.87 -20.97 -10.17
N THR A 67 4.56 -19.84 -10.80
CA THR A 67 3.62 -18.84 -10.30
C THR A 67 2.22 -19.03 -10.87
N HIS A 68 2.01 -20.04 -11.70
CA HIS A 68 0.70 -20.33 -12.30
C HIS A 68 -0.32 -20.65 -11.20
N GLY A 69 -1.41 -19.89 -11.18
CA GLY A 69 -2.45 -19.97 -10.14
C GLY A 69 -2.16 -19.13 -8.89
N ALA A 70 -1.00 -18.47 -8.80
CA ALA A 70 -0.75 -17.50 -7.74
C ALA A 70 -1.55 -16.20 -7.97
N MET A 71 -1.99 -15.58 -6.88
CA MET A 71 -2.59 -14.25 -6.91
C MET A 71 -1.48 -13.19 -6.95
N PHE A 72 -1.58 -12.26 -7.89
CA PHE A 72 -0.72 -11.07 -7.88
C PHE A 72 -1.19 -10.12 -6.77
N VAL A 73 -0.31 -9.85 -5.81
CA VAL A 73 -0.58 -8.98 -4.66
C VAL A 73 0.38 -7.78 -4.72
N PRO A 74 -0.03 -6.67 -5.35
CA PRO A 74 0.78 -5.46 -5.37
C PRO A 74 0.78 -4.80 -3.99
N ILE A 75 1.87 -4.12 -3.66
CA ILE A 75 2.00 -3.30 -2.45
C ILE A 75 1.97 -1.84 -2.87
N ILE A 76 1.09 -1.06 -2.25
CA ILE A 76 1.10 0.41 -2.36
C ILE A 76 1.60 1.00 -1.05
N ALA A 77 2.46 2.01 -1.15
CA ALA A 77 2.94 2.76 0.00
C ALA A 77 2.94 4.26 -0.32
N GLY A 78 2.63 5.06 0.69
CA GLY A 78 2.60 6.51 0.61
C GLY A 78 3.10 7.11 1.90
N SER A 79 3.78 8.24 1.80
CA SER A 79 4.31 8.97 2.94
C SER A 79 3.89 10.42 2.83
N ASP A 80 3.41 11.00 3.93
CA ASP A 80 3.11 12.43 4.00
C ASP A 80 3.70 13.04 5.28
N LYS A 81 3.95 14.35 5.29
CA LYS A 81 4.48 15.06 6.47
C LYS A 81 3.37 15.23 7.49
N THR A 82 3.55 14.70 8.70
CA THR A 82 2.57 14.87 9.78
C THR A 82 3.23 15.30 11.09
N THR A 83 2.57 16.21 11.84
CA THR A 83 3.01 16.62 13.16
C THR A 83 2.45 15.64 14.20
N VAL A 84 3.31 14.84 14.84
CA VAL A 84 2.88 13.71 15.70
C VAL A 84 2.71 14.09 17.18
N SER A 85 3.39 15.13 17.69
CA SER A 85 3.19 15.61 19.07
C SER A 85 3.33 17.12 19.22
N VAL A 86 2.37 17.74 19.93
CA VAL A 86 2.36 19.18 20.25
C VAL A 86 2.94 19.46 21.64
N ALA A 87 2.93 18.48 22.56
CA ALA A 87 3.10 18.74 23.99
C ALA A 87 4.48 18.40 24.58
N THR A 88 5.35 17.60 23.94
CA THR A 88 6.56 17.10 24.65
C THR A 88 7.79 16.80 23.78
N GLY A 89 7.95 17.45 22.61
CA GLY A 89 9.20 17.26 21.86
C GLY A 89 9.40 17.97 20.52
N HIS A 90 8.39 18.60 19.91
CA HIS A 90 8.51 19.18 18.55
C HIS A 90 9.18 18.20 17.56
N GLN A 91 8.82 16.92 17.63
CA GLN A 91 9.33 15.90 16.72
C GLN A 91 8.30 15.64 15.63
N GLU A 92 8.67 16.04 14.41
CA GLU A 92 7.90 15.82 13.20
C GLU A 92 8.41 14.54 12.52
N TYR A 93 7.48 13.76 11.98
CA TYR A 93 7.80 12.53 11.25
C TYR A 93 7.03 12.51 9.93
N HIS A 94 7.57 11.80 8.95
CA HIS A 94 6.78 11.33 7.82
C HIS A 94 6.34 9.89 8.11
N PRO A 95 5.08 9.64 8.54
CA PRO A 95 4.54 8.29 8.57
C PRO A 95 4.51 7.73 7.14
N VAL A 96 4.97 6.49 7.01
CA VAL A 96 4.80 5.68 5.81
C VAL A 96 3.61 4.78 6.05
N TYR A 97 2.58 4.97 5.25
CA TYR A 97 1.41 4.10 5.20
C TYR A 97 1.56 3.11 4.05
N ALA A 98 1.11 1.89 4.24
CA ALA A 98 1.06 0.91 3.17
C ALA A 98 -0.22 0.06 3.22
N SER A 99 -0.51 -0.57 2.09
CA SER A 99 -1.71 -1.37 1.86
C SER A 99 -1.46 -2.37 0.74
N LEU A 100 -2.24 -3.45 0.74
CA LEU A 100 -2.39 -4.29 -0.45
C LEU A 100 -3.09 -3.47 -1.54
N GLY A 101 -2.50 -3.43 -2.73
CA GLY A 101 -3.03 -2.66 -3.85
C GLY A 101 -4.20 -3.34 -4.55
N ASN A 102 -4.47 -4.62 -4.25
CA ASN A 102 -5.56 -5.40 -4.84
C ASN A 102 -6.77 -5.56 -3.92
N ILE A 103 -6.82 -4.96 -2.73
CA ILE A 103 -8.09 -4.85 -2.00
C ILE A 103 -8.96 -3.76 -2.62
N THR A 104 -10.28 -3.90 -2.54
CA THR A 104 -11.20 -2.91 -3.10
C THR A 104 -11.00 -1.53 -2.47
N ASN A 105 -11.29 -0.47 -3.21
CA ASN A 105 -11.26 0.90 -2.67
C ASN A 105 -12.18 1.05 -1.44
N THR A 106 -13.28 0.29 -1.40
CA THR A 106 -14.21 0.28 -0.25
C THR A 106 -13.54 -0.36 0.96
N ALA A 107 -12.89 -1.52 0.80
CA ALA A 107 -12.14 -2.18 1.86
C ALA A 107 -10.97 -1.32 2.37
N GLN A 108 -10.24 -0.63 1.48
CA GLN A 108 -9.18 0.31 1.88
C GLN A 108 -9.68 1.44 2.78
N ARG A 109 -10.89 1.94 2.52
CA ARG A 109 -11.51 3.05 3.26
C ARG A 109 -12.46 2.57 4.36
N GLY A 110 -12.62 1.26 4.50
CA GLY A 110 -13.53 0.62 5.43
C GLY A 110 -12.91 0.41 6.81
N HIS A 111 -13.64 -0.34 7.63
CA HIS A 111 -13.08 -0.88 8.86
C HIS A 111 -12.24 -2.11 8.50
N GLY A 112 -11.07 -2.25 9.11
CA GLY A 112 -10.25 -3.47 8.97
C GLY A 112 -8.78 -3.27 8.64
N ASN A 113 -8.23 -2.09 8.97
CA ASN A 113 -6.81 -1.79 8.76
C ASN A 113 -6.37 -1.96 7.29
N GLY A 114 -7.22 -1.56 6.32
CA GLY A 114 -6.86 -1.65 4.89
C GLY A 114 -5.62 -0.83 4.54
N VAL A 115 -5.40 0.28 5.24
CA VAL A 115 -4.18 1.10 5.17
C VAL A 115 -3.58 1.20 6.57
N VAL A 116 -2.29 0.87 6.70
CA VAL A 116 -1.60 0.81 8.00
C VAL A 116 -0.28 1.57 8.00
N PRO A 117 0.08 2.26 9.10
CA PRO A 117 1.40 2.84 9.24
C PRO A 117 2.44 1.73 9.44
N ILE A 118 3.44 1.68 8.57
CA ILE A 118 4.54 0.71 8.59
C ILE A 118 5.86 1.30 9.05
N ALA A 119 6.03 2.63 8.98
CA ALA A 119 7.22 3.31 9.46
C ALA A 119 6.94 4.77 9.86
N PHE A 120 7.82 5.33 10.69
CA PHE A 120 7.87 6.77 10.96
C PHE A 120 9.28 7.30 10.61
N LEU A 121 9.38 7.99 9.48
CA LEU A 121 10.65 8.55 9.01
C LEU A 121 10.96 9.85 9.76
N PRO A 122 12.13 9.97 10.41
CA PRO A 122 12.50 11.19 11.11
C PRO A 122 12.73 12.33 10.13
N ILE A 123 12.39 13.56 10.54
CA ILE A 123 12.65 14.78 9.76
C ILE A 123 13.89 15.48 10.30
N PRO A 124 15.00 15.52 9.54
CA PRO A 124 16.18 16.25 9.96
C PRO A 124 15.90 17.74 10.05
N LYS A 125 16.25 18.37 11.17
CA LYS A 125 16.19 19.83 11.29
C LYS A 125 17.46 20.42 10.70
N SER A 126 17.32 21.23 9.65
CA SER A 126 18.44 22.00 9.13
C SER A 126 18.69 23.20 10.04
N THR A 127 19.85 23.23 10.69
CA THR A 127 20.35 24.44 11.35
C THR A 127 21.05 25.27 10.27
N PHE A 128 20.37 26.30 9.77
CA PHE A 128 20.99 27.36 8.95
C PHE A 128 21.52 28.47 9.84
#